data_AF-Q5LP73-F1
#
_entry.id   AF-Q5LP73-F1
#
_cell.length_a   1.000
_cell.length_b   1.000
_cell.length_c   1.000
_cell.angle_alpha   90.00
_cell.angle_beta   90.00
_cell.angle_gamma   90.00
#
_symmetry.space_group_name_H-M   'P 1'
#
loop_
_entity.id
_entity.type
_entity.pdbx_description
1 polymer ?
#
loop_
_entity_poly.entity_id
_entity_poly.type
_entity_poly.pdbx_seq_one_letter_code
_entity_poly.pdbx_strand_id
1 'polypeptide(L)'
;MGETWMSAVTPSPELLAFARRWIDAIPNRRPNDLRNMMTEKEHLLFVGTGEDEIWAGSSVREGIGDFFGEIPEFLRHEEVFAEAYEHNGTGWACLCHEIVFARQPDRVFQVRSTLIFTLEDGAWKIVHRHGSVPIPNMDFTGAAQTAIADLVAAAKQGFSLDQREGFASVMFTDIVNSSRLASAMGDRLWSSEVARHFNSLREIIEARGGQFVKSLGDGTMSSFPSPEQGLRAAQAILRATEASDGPAIALRIGIHTGEVIQTREDFFGTVVNKAARIAAVAAPGEIVISGDTRDLAGAVEGLIIHPPADISLKGFDGLHRVHRLEWKA
;
A
#
# COMPACT_ATOMS: atom_id res chain seq x y z
N MET A 1 35.14 -25.14 -3.69
CA MET A 1 34.50 -24.72 -4.96
C MET A 1 33.08 -25.25 -4.94
N GLY A 2 32.02 -24.46 -4.93
CA GLY A 2 31.92 -23.01 -5.01
C GLY A 2 30.64 -22.55 -4.31
N GLU A 3 30.71 -21.35 -3.74
CA GLU A 3 29.56 -20.61 -3.27
C GLU A 3 28.66 -20.28 -4.47
N THR A 4 27.42 -20.76 -4.43
CA THR A 4 26.42 -20.44 -5.44
C THR A 4 25.96 -19.00 -5.22
N TRP A 5 26.51 -18.07 -6.00
CA TRP A 5 26.08 -16.67 -6.03
C TRP A 5 24.59 -16.59 -6.40
N MET A 6 23.74 -16.25 -5.45
CA MET A 6 22.37 -15.83 -5.71
C MET A 6 22.37 -14.44 -6.35
N SER A 7 22.68 -14.35 -7.64
CA SER A 7 22.65 -13.10 -8.42
C SER A 7 21.44 -12.24 -8.00
N ALA A 8 21.70 -11.03 -7.51
CA ALA A 8 20.65 -10.15 -7.01
C ALA A 8 19.91 -9.50 -8.18
N VAL A 9 18.68 -9.03 -7.92
CA VAL A 9 18.02 -8.07 -8.82
C VAL A 9 18.78 -6.75 -8.74
N THR A 10 19.09 -6.15 -9.89
CA THR A 10 19.84 -4.88 -9.95
C THR A 10 19.07 -3.82 -10.71
N PRO A 11 19.13 -2.53 -10.30
CA PRO A 11 18.64 -1.43 -11.12
C PRO A 11 19.29 -1.45 -12.51
N SER A 12 18.52 -1.23 -13.57
CA SER A 12 18.98 -1.28 -14.96
C SER A 12 18.77 0.06 -15.68
N PRO A 13 19.80 0.92 -15.75
CA PRO A 13 19.75 2.15 -16.54
C PRO A 13 19.52 1.88 -18.04
N GLU A 14 20.00 0.74 -18.54
CA GLU A 14 19.81 0.32 -19.92
C GLU A 14 18.34 0.07 -20.24
N LEU A 15 17.66 -0.75 -19.42
CA LEU A 15 16.23 -1.02 -19.61
C LEU A 15 15.37 0.21 -19.35
N LEU A 16 15.77 1.09 -18.43
CA LEU A 16 15.10 2.36 -18.23
C LEU A 16 15.17 3.25 -19.48
N ALA A 17 16.36 3.37 -20.08
CA ALA A 17 16.53 4.10 -21.32
C ALA A 17 15.76 3.44 -22.49
N PHE A 18 15.71 2.11 -22.55
CA PHE A 18 14.91 1.38 -23.52
C PHE A 18 13.42 1.70 -23.37
N ALA A 19 12.91 1.67 -22.14
CA ALA A 19 11.51 1.94 -21.84
C ALA A 19 11.11 3.39 -22.19
N ARG A 20 11.99 4.37 -21.94
CA ARG A 20 11.76 5.76 -22.37
C ARG A 20 11.70 5.90 -23.89
N ARG A 21 12.59 5.22 -24.63
CA ARG A 21 12.52 5.20 -26.11
C ARG A 21 11.21 4.62 -26.63
N TRP A 22 10.67 3.59 -25.95
CA TRP A 22 9.36 3.02 -26.28
C TRP A 22 8.26 4.06 -26.14
N ILE A 23 8.22 4.75 -24.99
CA ILE A 23 7.24 5.81 -24.74
C ILE A 23 7.39 6.95 -25.74
N ASP A 24 8.60 7.39 -26.05
CA ASP A 24 8.86 8.46 -27.00
C ASP A 24 8.45 8.10 -28.44
N ALA A 25 8.52 6.83 -28.83
CA ALA A 25 8.16 6.39 -30.17
C ALA A 25 6.64 6.51 -30.45
N ILE A 26 5.80 6.51 -29.41
CA ILE A 26 4.33 6.58 -29.50
C ILE A 26 3.87 7.94 -30.08
N PRO A 27 4.10 9.10 -29.42
CA PRO A 27 3.64 10.39 -29.95
C PRO A 27 4.35 10.78 -31.24
N ASN A 28 5.59 10.30 -31.44
CA ASN A 28 6.37 10.57 -32.64
C ASN A 28 6.00 9.67 -33.83
N ARG A 29 4.98 8.81 -33.69
CA ARG A 29 4.45 7.93 -34.75
C ARG A 29 5.54 7.12 -35.45
N ARG A 30 6.37 6.42 -34.67
CA ARG A 30 7.43 5.53 -35.18
C ARG A 30 7.03 4.04 -35.04
N PRO A 31 6.11 3.52 -35.87
CA PRO A 31 5.56 2.16 -35.71
C PRO A 31 6.61 1.06 -35.92
N ASN A 32 7.59 1.29 -36.80
CA ASN A 32 8.68 0.33 -37.02
C ASN A 32 9.61 0.23 -35.81
N ASP A 33 9.87 1.34 -35.11
CA ASP A 33 10.66 1.32 -33.88
C ASP A 33 9.95 0.48 -32.82
N LEU A 34 8.66 0.73 -32.60
CA LEU A 34 7.84 -0.03 -31.67
C LEU A 34 7.87 -1.53 -32.00
N ARG A 35 7.62 -1.89 -33.26
CA ARG A 35 7.68 -3.28 -33.73
C ARG A 35 9.05 -3.93 -33.47
N ASN A 36 10.14 -3.23 -33.78
CA ASN A 36 11.50 -3.75 -33.63
C ASN A 36 11.90 -3.97 -32.16
N MET A 37 11.29 -3.24 -31.24
CA MET A 37 11.54 -3.33 -29.80
C MET A 37 10.84 -4.53 -29.13
N MET A 38 9.86 -5.15 -29.79
CA MET A 38 9.11 -6.29 -29.25
C MET A 38 9.77 -7.63 -29.65
N THR A 39 9.49 -8.71 -28.93
CA THR A 39 9.86 -10.09 -29.34
C THR A 39 9.05 -10.53 -30.56
N GLU A 40 9.63 -11.38 -31.40
CA GLU A 40 8.95 -12.03 -32.54
C GLU A 40 8.26 -13.35 -32.14
N LYS A 41 8.44 -13.79 -30.89
CA LYS A 41 7.95 -15.08 -30.42
C LYS A 41 6.47 -15.00 -30.03
N GLU A 42 5.79 -16.14 -30.11
CA GLU A 42 4.35 -16.29 -29.83
C GLU A 42 3.94 -15.96 -28.39
N HIS A 43 4.89 -15.87 -27.46
CA HIS A 43 4.62 -15.51 -26.06
C HIS A 43 4.55 -14.00 -25.81
N LEU A 44 4.58 -13.17 -26.86
CA LEU A 44 4.33 -11.75 -26.73
C LEU A 44 2.92 -11.51 -26.14
N LEU A 45 2.85 -10.71 -25.08
CA LEU A 45 1.59 -10.29 -24.45
C LEU A 45 1.42 -8.77 -24.52
N PHE A 46 0.21 -8.33 -24.83
CA PHE A 46 -0.15 -6.92 -24.86
C PHE A 46 -1.48 -6.70 -24.16
N VAL A 47 -1.45 -5.82 -23.15
CA VAL A 47 -2.60 -5.42 -22.36
C VAL A 47 -2.77 -3.90 -22.49
N GLY A 48 -3.93 -3.50 -22.99
CA GLY A 48 -4.38 -2.13 -23.08
C GLY A 48 -5.25 -1.72 -21.88
N THR A 49 -5.97 -0.62 -22.07
CA THR A 49 -6.80 0.02 -21.05
C THR A 49 -8.28 -0.35 -21.13
N GLY A 50 -8.75 -0.79 -22.31
CA GLY A 50 -10.13 -1.22 -22.54
C GLY A 50 -10.39 -2.67 -22.13
N GLU A 51 -11.66 -3.01 -21.92
CA GLU A 51 -12.09 -4.33 -21.41
C GLU A 51 -11.65 -5.50 -22.29
N ASP A 52 -11.62 -5.30 -23.61
CA ASP A 52 -11.25 -6.33 -24.60
C ASP A 52 -9.81 -6.16 -25.13
N GLU A 53 -9.01 -5.28 -24.52
CA GLU A 53 -7.66 -4.97 -24.99
C GLU A 53 -6.61 -5.95 -24.43
N ILE A 54 -6.82 -7.25 -24.65
CA ILE A 54 -5.88 -8.31 -24.26
C ILE A 54 -5.55 -9.15 -25.48
N TRP A 55 -4.30 -9.06 -25.94
CA TRP A 55 -3.84 -9.76 -27.13
C TRP A 55 -2.52 -10.48 -26.89
N ALA A 56 -2.29 -11.52 -27.69
CA ALA A 56 -1.09 -12.34 -27.62
C ALA A 56 -0.60 -12.72 -29.02
N GLY A 57 0.68 -13.08 -29.11
CA GLY A 57 1.27 -13.62 -30.31
C GLY A 57 1.78 -12.58 -31.30
N SER A 58 2.30 -13.07 -32.42
CA SER A 58 3.02 -12.27 -33.40
C SER A 58 2.15 -11.22 -34.11
N SER A 59 0.83 -11.45 -34.21
CA SER A 59 -0.13 -10.50 -34.83
C SER A 59 -0.19 -9.15 -34.11
N VAL A 60 0.09 -9.11 -32.80
CA VAL A 60 0.17 -7.86 -32.03
C VAL A 60 1.22 -6.91 -32.63
N ARG A 61 2.35 -7.45 -33.11
CA ARG A 61 3.43 -6.66 -33.72
C ARG A 61 3.00 -5.98 -35.01
N GLU A 62 2.05 -6.57 -35.71
CA GLU A 62 1.56 -6.08 -37.00
C GLU A 62 0.59 -4.91 -36.78
N GLY A 63 -0.30 -5.02 -35.79
CA GLY A 63 -1.28 -3.99 -35.46
C GLY A 63 -0.79 -2.86 -34.56
N ILE A 64 0.42 -2.94 -34.01
CA ILE A 64 0.89 -2.01 -32.98
C ILE A 64 0.96 -0.55 -33.45
N GLY A 65 1.30 -0.35 -34.72
CA GLY A 65 1.37 0.97 -35.33
C GLY A 65 0.00 1.64 -35.45
N ASP A 66 -1.00 0.86 -35.86
CA ASP A 66 -2.38 1.34 -35.99
C ASP A 66 -2.97 1.64 -34.60
N PHE A 67 -2.78 0.74 -33.64
CA PHE A 67 -3.22 0.92 -32.26
C PHE A 67 -2.71 2.25 -31.66
N PHE A 68 -1.41 2.53 -31.78
CA PHE A 68 -0.85 3.79 -31.27
C PHE A 68 -1.11 4.99 -32.19
N GLY A 69 -1.39 4.77 -33.47
CA GLY A 69 -1.76 5.80 -34.43
C GLY A 69 -3.11 6.45 -34.13
N GLU A 70 -4.01 5.72 -33.46
CA GLU A 70 -5.31 6.22 -33.00
C GLU A 70 -5.21 7.16 -31.78
N ILE A 71 -4.05 7.17 -31.10
CA ILE A 71 -3.88 8.02 -29.93
C ILE A 71 -3.89 9.51 -30.36
N PRO A 72 -4.70 10.37 -29.70
CA PRO A 72 -4.74 11.79 -30.01
C PRO A 72 -3.39 12.49 -29.77
N GLU A 73 -3.17 13.60 -30.46
CA GLU A 73 -1.98 14.44 -30.29
C GLU A 73 -1.82 14.93 -28.83
N PHE A 74 -0.58 14.96 -28.35
CA PHE A 74 -0.23 15.41 -27.01
C PHE A 74 0.07 16.92 -27.03
N LEU A 75 -0.55 17.69 -26.14
CA LEU A 75 -0.12 19.06 -25.83
C LEU A 75 0.98 19.09 -24.78
N ARG A 76 0.89 18.20 -23.79
CA ARG A 76 1.87 18.03 -22.72
C ARG A 76 2.07 16.54 -22.45
N HIS A 77 3.32 16.18 -22.19
CA HIS A 77 3.71 14.85 -21.78
C HIS A 77 4.86 14.95 -20.78
N GLU A 78 4.65 14.49 -19.57
CA GLU A 78 5.62 14.60 -18.46
C GLU A 78 5.77 13.27 -17.74
N GLU A 79 7.01 12.81 -17.56
CA GLU A 79 7.32 11.62 -16.76
C GLU A 79 7.24 11.97 -15.26
N VAL A 80 6.40 11.26 -14.51
CA VAL A 80 6.23 11.47 -13.06
C VAL A 80 6.89 10.37 -12.21
N PHE A 81 7.15 9.20 -12.80
CA PHE A 81 7.86 8.10 -12.16
C PHE A 81 8.44 7.18 -13.22
N ALA A 82 9.67 6.70 -13.04
CA ALA A 82 10.22 5.64 -13.86
C ALA A 82 11.31 4.85 -13.12
N GLU A 83 11.20 3.53 -13.14
CA GLU A 83 12.21 2.61 -12.62
C GLU A 83 12.34 1.38 -13.52
N ALA A 84 13.54 0.80 -13.56
CA ALA A 84 13.78 -0.44 -14.26
C ALA A 84 14.81 -1.30 -13.52
N TYR A 85 14.63 -2.62 -13.62
CA TYR A 85 15.47 -3.61 -12.97
C TYR A 85 15.69 -4.79 -13.90
N GLU A 86 16.79 -5.51 -13.67
CA GLU A 86 17.12 -6.71 -14.42
C GLU A 86 17.66 -7.81 -13.51
N HIS A 87 17.54 -9.03 -14.00
CA HIS A 87 18.09 -10.22 -13.40
C HIS A 87 18.23 -11.33 -14.46
N ASN A 88 19.45 -11.82 -14.66
CA ASN A 88 19.76 -13.00 -15.49
C ASN A 88 19.10 -12.99 -16.89
N GLY A 89 19.25 -11.89 -17.63
CA GLY A 89 18.71 -11.77 -19.00
C GLY A 89 17.20 -11.57 -19.08
N THR A 90 16.54 -11.31 -17.95
CA THR A 90 15.16 -10.83 -17.87
C THR A 90 15.16 -9.48 -17.18
N GLY A 91 14.21 -8.62 -17.49
CA GLY A 91 14.04 -7.37 -16.75
C GLY A 91 12.66 -6.80 -16.87
N TRP A 92 12.42 -5.72 -16.15
CA TRP A 92 11.14 -5.01 -16.18
C TRP A 92 11.35 -3.52 -15.95
N ALA A 93 10.45 -2.72 -16.50
CA ALA A 93 10.39 -1.29 -16.27
C ALA A 93 8.95 -0.86 -15.99
N CYS A 94 8.79 0.09 -15.09
CA CYS A 94 7.52 0.75 -14.82
C CYS A 94 7.70 2.25 -15.02
N LEU A 95 6.78 2.88 -15.76
CA LEU A 95 6.78 4.31 -16.02
C LEU A 95 5.37 4.86 -15.82
N CYS A 96 5.28 6.04 -15.22
CA CYS A 96 4.06 6.79 -15.07
C CYS A 96 4.25 8.16 -15.72
N HIS A 97 3.26 8.60 -16.50
CA HIS A 97 3.29 9.88 -17.18
C HIS A 97 1.98 10.63 -16.97
N GLU A 98 2.07 11.96 -16.99
CA GLU A 98 0.93 12.85 -17.17
C GLU A 98 0.85 13.31 -18.61
N ILE A 99 -0.32 13.12 -19.23
CA ILE A 99 -0.60 13.48 -20.61
C ILE A 99 -1.76 14.46 -20.65
N VAL A 100 -1.61 15.53 -21.43
CA VAL A 100 -2.71 16.41 -21.83
C VAL A 100 -2.90 16.27 -23.32
N PHE A 101 -4.10 15.88 -23.75
CA PHE A 101 -4.40 15.72 -25.18
C PHE A 101 -4.88 17.02 -25.81
N ALA A 102 -4.55 17.25 -27.08
CA ALA A 102 -4.97 18.44 -27.84
C ALA A 102 -6.49 18.64 -27.91
N ARG A 103 -7.25 17.53 -27.92
CA ARG A 103 -8.71 17.56 -27.93
C ARG A 103 -9.34 17.77 -26.55
N GLN A 104 -8.55 17.70 -25.48
CA GLN A 104 -9.02 17.84 -24.09
C GLN A 104 -7.98 18.63 -23.27
N PRO A 105 -7.72 19.91 -23.59
CA PRO A 105 -6.63 20.68 -23.01
C PRO A 105 -6.78 20.92 -21.49
N ASP A 106 -8.01 20.86 -20.97
CA ASP A 106 -8.31 21.09 -19.55
C ASP A 106 -8.21 19.83 -18.68
N ARG A 107 -7.85 18.68 -19.28
CA ARG A 107 -7.78 17.39 -18.56
C ARG A 107 -6.37 16.81 -18.60
N VAL A 108 -5.88 16.43 -17.44
CA VAL A 108 -4.64 15.66 -17.27
C VAL A 108 -4.98 14.20 -17.08
N PHE A 109 -4.38 13.33 -17.89
CA PHE A 109 -4.51 11.89 -17.79
C PHE A 109 -3.23 11.31 -17.21
N GLN A 110 -3.35 10.54 -16.13
CA GLN A 110 -2.25 9.69 -15.71
C GLN A 110 -2.25 8.41 -16.53
N VAL A 111 -1.09 8.03 -17.04
CA VAL A 111 -0.91 6.78 -17.79
C VAL A 111 0.23 6.01 -17.17
N ARG A 112 -0.01 4.74 -16.85
CA ARG A 112 0.98 3.82 -16.30
C ARG A 112 1.34 2.80 -17.35
N SER A 113 2.62 2.51 -17.52
CA SER A 113 3.12 1.49 -18.43
C SER A 113 4.08 0.55 -17.70
N THR A 114 3.86 -0.75 -17.86
CA THR A 114 4.76 -1.80 -17.39
C THR A 114 5.27 -2.58 -18.59
N LEU A 115 6.58 -2.71 -18.71
CA LEU A 115 7.26 -3.46 -19.75
C LEU A 115 8.04 -4.59 -19.09
N ILE A 116 7.95 -5.80 -19.65
CA ILE A 116 8.79 -6.93 -19.29
C ILE A 116 9.66 -7.26 -20.50
N PHE A 117 10.94 -7.49 -20.23
CA PHE A 117 11.98 -7.70 -21.22
C PHE A 117 12.63 -9.07 -21.08
N THR A 118 13.06 -9.61 -22.20
CA THR A 118 14.03 -10.71 -22.24
C THR A 118 15.16 -10.37 -23.20
N LEU A 119 16.35 -10.86 -22.91
CA LEU A 119 17.52 -10.70 -23.78
C LEU A 119 17.48 -11.80 -24.85
N GLU A 120 17.22 -11.40 -26.10
CA GLU A 120 17.20 -12.29 -27.26
C GLU A 120 18.38 -11.98 -28.17
N ASP A 121 19.27 -12.95 -28.36
CA ASP A 121 20.45 -12.83 -29.23
C ASP A 121 21.30 -11.57 -28.95
N GLY A 122 21.41 -11.21 -27.66
CA GLY A 122 22.16 -10.03 -27.19
C GLY A 122 21.42 -8.71 -27.29
N ALA A 123 20.13 -8.70 -27.64
CA ALA A 123 19.30 -7.50 -27.67
C ALA A 123 18.06 -7.64 -26.78
N TRP A 124 17.76 -6.61 -25.99
CA TRP A 124 16.55 -6.57 -25.19
C TRP A 124 15.30 -6.47 -26.06
N LYS A 125 14.30 -7.30 -25.74
CA LYS A 125 13.01 -7.36 -26.42
C LYS A 125 11.87 -7.30 -25.41
N ILE A 126 10.85 -6.50 -25.71
CA ILE A 126 9.61 -6.47 -24.94
C ILE A 126 8.84 -7.76 -25.21
N VAL A 127 8.61 -8.54 -24.15
CA VAL A 127 7.80 -9.77 -24.18
C VAL A 127 6.42 -9.56 -23.58
N HIS A 128 6.25 -8.53 -22.75
CA HIS A 128 4.96 -8.13 -22.21
C HIS A 128 4.89 -6.60 -22.13
N ARG A 129 3.79 -6.02 -22.61
CA ARG A 129 3.45 -4.62 -22.39
C ARG A 129 2.08 -4.53 -21.76
N HIS A 130 1.99 -3.84 -20.62
CA HIS A 130 0.71 -3.43 -20.03
C HIS A 130 0.67 -1.90 -19.95
N GLY A 131 -0.40 -1.29 -20.44
CA GLY A 131 -0.70 0.12 -20.19
C GLY A 131 -2.06 0.26 -19.52
N SER A 132 -2.17 1.20 -18.57
CA SER A 132 -3.43 1.50 -17.90
C SER A 132 -3.61 3.00 -17.71
N VAL A 133 -4.85 3.47 -17.85
CA VAL A 133 -5.30 4.72 -17.24
C VAL A 133 -5.91 4.34 -15.90
N PRO A 134 -5.40 4.85 -14.77
CA PRO A 134 -5.92 4.49 -13.46
C PRO A 134 -7.35 4.98 -13.31
N ILE A 135 -8.25 4.06 -12.98
CA ILE A 135 -9.53 4.37 -12.36
C ILE A 135 -9.31 4.23 -10.85
N PRO A 136 -9.71 5.22 -10.02
CA PRO A 136 -9.65 5.09 -8.58
C PRO A 136 -10.28 3.77 -8.13
N ASN A 137 -9.65 3.06 -7.19
CA ASN A 137 -10.18 1.78 -6.69
C ASN A 137 -11.59 1.92 -6.13
N MET A 138 -11.92 3.11 -5.60
CA MET A 138 -13.27 3.46 -5.17
C MET A 138 -14.28 3.37 -6.31
N ASP A 139 -13.93 3.88 -7.50
CA ASP A 139 -14.83 3.90 -8.64
C ASP A 139 -14.95 2.52 -9.28
N PHE A 140 -13.90 1.70 -9.24
CA PHE A 140 -13.89 0.36 -9.85
C PHE A 140 -14.44 -0.74 -8.92
N THR A 141 -14.03 -0.77 -7.65
CA THR A 141 -14.35 -1.85 -6.71
C THR A 141 -15.30 -1.43 -5.59
N GLY A 142 -15.62 -0.14 -5.47
CA GLY A 142 -16.34 0.41 -4.32
C GLY A 142 -15.50 0.46 -3.03
N ALA A 143 -14.19 0.17 -3.09
CA ALA A 143 -13.29 0.16 -1.95
C ALA A 143 -11.94 0.78 -2.31
N ALA A 144 -11.35 1.56 -1.41
CA ALA A 144 -10.18 2.37 -1.74
C ALA A 144 -8.88 1.54 -1.87
N GLN A 145 -8.87 0.32 -1.31
CA GLN A 145 -7.72 -0.60 -1.26
C GLN A 145 -6.38 0.14 -1.01
N THR A 146 -6.31 0.91 0.08
CA THR A 146 -5.21 1.84 0.35
C THR A 146 -4.03 1.19 1.07
N ALA A 147 -4.15 -0.06 1.54
CA ALA A 147 -3.16 -0.71 2.39
C ALA A 147 -1.70 -0.66 1.88
N ILE A 148 -1.48 -0.72 0.56
CA ILE A 148 -0.14 -0.57 -0.04
C ILE A 148 0.27 0.91 -0.15
N ALA A 149 -0.64 1.79 -0.55
CA ALA A 149 -0.40 3.22 -0.63
C ALA A 149 -0.10 3.83 0.74
N ASP A 150 -0.84 3.41 1.77
CA ASP A 150 -0.64 3.82 3.16
C ASP A 150 0.69 3.31 3.71
N LEU A 151 1.09 2.09 3.34
CA LEU A 151 2.40 1.53 3.70
C LEU A 151 3.55 2.33 3.06
N VAL A 152 3.44 2.66 1.77
CA VAL A 152 4.44 3.45 1.04
C VAL A 152 4.49 4.90 1.51
N ALA A 153 3.33 5.51 1.78
CA ALA A 153 3.24 6.87 2.32
C ALA A 153 3.78 6.94 3.75
N ALA A 154 3.51 5.92 4.58
CA ALA A 154 4.09 5.79 5.91
C ALA A 154 5.62 5.64 5.87
N ALA A 155 6.18 4.97 4.86
CA ALA A 155 7.62 4.87 4.70
C ALA A 155 8.30 6.17 4.21
N LYS A 156 7.56 7.13 3.63
CA LYS A 156 8.13 8.35 3.02
C LYS A 156 8.11 9.59 3.92
N GLN A 157 7.26 9.61 4.96
CA GLN A 157 7.14 10.75 5.88
C GLN A 157 7.60 10.29 7.25
N GLY A 158 8.89 10.45 7.57
CA GLY A 158 9.41 10.17 8.91
C GLY A 158 8.51 10.83 9.98
N PHE A 159 7.98 10.02 10.91
CA PHE A 159 7.12 10.52 11.99
C PHE A 159 7.98 10.92 13.19
N SER A 160 7.66 12.06 13.81
CA SER A 160 8.24 12.44 15.10
C SER A 160 7.32 11.98 16.22
N LEU A 161 7.74 10.98 17.00
CA LEU A 161 7.24 10.84 18.36
C LEU A 161 8.00 11.81 19.27
N ASP A 162 7.36 12.22 20.36
CA ASP A 162 8.05 12.97 21.42
C ASP A 162 9.00 12.07 22.24
N GLN A 163 8.89 10.75 22.06
CA GLN A 163 9.83 9.76 22.60
C GLN A 163 11.01 9.55 21.65
N ARG A 164 12.19 10.00 22.09
CA ARG A 164 13.42 9.96 21.29
C ARG A 164 14.22 8.67 21.44
N GLU A 165 14.09 7.97 22.57
CA GLU A 165 14.74 6.68 22.88
C GLU A 165 13.90 5.91 23.93
N GLY A 166 13.91 4.57 23.89
CA GLY A 166 13.27 3.71 24.91
C GLY A 166 12.21 2.77 24.35
N PHE A 167 11.28 2.26 25.17
CA PHE A 167 10.16 1.44 24.70
C PHE A 167 8.95 2.31 24.36
N ALA A 168 8.26 1.99 23.27
CA ALA A 168 6.95 2.56 22.95
C ALA A 168 5.93 1.45 22.67
N SER A 169 4.68 1.71 23.01
CA SER A 169 3.55 0.88 22.61
C SER A 169 2.79 1.55 21.48
N VAL A 170 2.77 0.91 20.32
CA VAL A 170 2.10 1.43 19.12
C VAL A 170 0.76 0.72 18.99
N MET A 171 -0.31 1.49 18.84
CA MET A 171 -1.66 1.00 18.61
C MET A 171 -2.14 1.42 17.23
N PHE A 172 -2.69 0.44 16.51
CA PHE A 172 -3.45 0.66 15.29
C PHE A 172 -4.92 0.35 15.54
N THR A 173 -5.79 1.16 14.95
CA THR A 173 -7.23 0.87 14.85
C THR A 173 -7.64 0.89 13.39
N ASP A 174 -8.65 0.11 13.02
CA ASP A 174 -9.18 0.01 11.66
C ASP A 174 -10.70 -0.18 11.70
N ILE A 175 -11.46 0.59 10.90
CA ILE A 175 -12.91 0.47 10.82
C ILE A 175 -13.30 -0.69 9.92
N VAL A 176 -14.01 -1.66 10.48
CA VAL A 176 -14.48 -2.83 9.75
C VAL A 176 -15.52 -2.44 8.72
N ASN A 177 -15.34 -2.93 7.48
CA ASN A 177 -16.25 -2.71 6.36
C ASN A 177 -16.51 -1.22 6.05
N SER A 178 -15.56 -0.33 6.34
CA SER A 178 -15.66 1.12 6.11
C SER A 178 -16.15 1.49 4.72
N SER A 179 -15.67 0.81 3.68
CA SER A 179 -16.05 1.07 2.29
C SER A 179 -17.53 0.77 2.02
N ARG A 180 -18.05 -0.29 2.65
CA ARG A 180 -19.48 -0.64 2.56
C ARG A 180 -20.34 0.38 3.32
N LEU A 181 -19.87 0.84 4.48
CA LEU A 181 -20.55 1.89 5.25
C LEU A 181 -20.55 3.23 4.48
N ALA A 182 -19.42 3.59 3.86
CA ALA A 182 -19.29 4.76 3.00
C ALA A 182 -20.28 4.73 1.84
N SER A 183 -20.34 3.61 1.12
CA SER A 183 -21.28 3.41 0.00
C SER A 183 -22.74 3.51 0.44
N ALA A 184 -23.09 2.97 1.61
CA ALA A 184 -24.47 3.00 2.11
C ALA A 184 -24.91 4.40 2.61
N MET A 185 -23.99 5.17 3.18
CA MET A 185 -24.29 6.49 3.78
C MET A 185 -24.02 7.66 2.83
N GLY A 186 -23.23 7.45 1.78
CA GLY A 186 -22.68 8.50 0.93
C GLY A 186 -21.46 9.18 1.54
N ASP A 187 -20.49 9.51 0.69
CA ASP A 187 -19.14 9.93 1.10
C ASP A 187 -19.11 11.13 2.06
N ARG A 188 -20.00 12.11 1.86
CA ARG A 188 -20.04 13.32 2.69
C ARG A 188 -20.49 13.01 4.13
N LEU A 189 -21.53 12.20 4.29
CA LEU A 189 -22.02 11.82 5.61
C LEU A 189 -21.03 10.88 6.29
N TRP A 190 -20.49 9.91 5.54
CA TRP A 190 -19.47 9.01 6.05
C TRP A 190 -18.22 9.75 6.53
N SER A 191 -17.71 10.70 5.73
CA SER A 191 -16.55 11.51 6.12
C SER A 191 -16.79 12.30 7.40
N SER A 192 -18.00 12.83 7.60
CA SER A 192 -18.37 13.52 8.84
C SER A 192 -18.41 12.58 10.04
N GLU A 193 -18.96 11.38 9.88
CA GLU A 193 -19.01 10.38 10.94
C GLU A 193 -17.63 9.84 11.31
N VAL A 194 -16.77 9.59 10.31
CA VAL A 194 -15.36 9.18 10.55
C VAL A 194 -14.60 10.28 11.27
N ALA A 195 -14.78 11.55 10.88
CA ALA A 195 -14.13 12.67 11.56
C ALA A 195 -14.57 12.79 13.03
N ARG A 196 -15.89 12.68 13.30
CA ARG A 196 -16.44 12.66 14.66
C ARG A 196 -15.88 11.48 15.47
N HIS A 197 -15.84 10.30 14.87
CA HIS A 197 -15.30 9.10 15.50
C HIS A 197 -13.81 9.26 15.84
N PHE A 198 -12.99 9.72 14.90
CA PHE A 198 -11.56 9.93 15.11
C PHE A 198 -11.26 11.02 16.14
N ASN A 199 -12.10 12.06 16.24
CA ASN A 199 -12.00 13.05 17.31
C ASN A 199 -12.23 12.40 18.68
N SER A 200 -13.23 11.53 18.81
CA SER A 200 -13.46 10.78 20.06
C SER A 200 -12.30 9.86 20.39
N LEU A 201 -11.72 9.16 19.40
CA LEU A 201 -10.52 8.33 19.59
C LEU A 201 -9.35 9.18 20.09
N ARG A 202 -9.11 10.34 19.47
CA ARG A 202 -8.04 11.27 19.86
C ARG A 202 -8.19 11.71 21.32
N GLU A 203 -9.38 12.15 21.73
CA GLU A 203 -9.66 12.54 23.11
C GLU A 203 -9.35 11.40 24.10
N ILE A 204 -9.76 10.17 23.77
CA ILE A 204 -9.49 9.00 24.59
C ILE A 204 -7.98 8.71 24.66
N ILE A 205 -7.30 8.72 23.52
CA ILE A 205 -5.86 8.45 23.43
C ILE A 205 -5.08 9.46 24.29
N GLU A 206 -5.34 10.75 24.12
CA GLU A 206 -4.68 11.83 24.84
C GLU A 206 -5.00 11.78 26.35
N ALA A 207 -6.25 11.49 26.72
CA ALA A 207 -6.66 11.33 28.12
C ALA A 207 -6.05 10.10 28.81
N ARG A 208 -5.37 9.21 28.09
CA ARG A 208 -4.61 8.07 28.65
C ARG A 208 -3.09 8.26 28.51
N GLY A 209 -2.65 9.48 28.21
CA GLY A 209 -1.24 9.82 28.07
C GLY A 209 -0.61 9.31 26.78
N GLY A 210 -1.42 8.90 25.81
CA GLY A 210 -0.98 8.56 24.47
C GLY A 210 -0.93 9.76 23.54
N GLN A 211 -0.26 9.60 22.41
CA GLN A 211 -0.20 10.55 21.33
C GLN A 211 -1.01 10.00 20.15
N PHE A 212 -2.01 10.75 19.68
CA PHE A 212 -2.63 10.50 18.38
C PHE A 212 -1.63 10.90 17.30
N VAL A 213 -1.07 9.92 16.58
CA VAL A 213 -0.02 10.19 15.58
C VAL A 213 -0.67 10.68 14.29
N LYS A 214 -1.59 9.89 13.72
CA LYS A 214 -2.30 10.23 12.48
C LYS A 214 -3.47 9.28 12.20
N SER A 215 -4.35 9.70 11.29
CA SER A 215 -5.28 8.80 10.59
C SER A 215 -4.63 8.17 9.36
N LEU A 216 -5.15 7.02 8.93
CA LEU A 216 -4.71 6.19 7.81
C LEU A 216 -5.96 5.71 7.07
N GLY A 217 -6.56 6.59 6.26
CA GLY A 217 -7.88 6.33 5.68
C GLY A 217 -8.95 6.18 6.76
N ASP A 218 -9.43 4.95 6.93
CA ASP A 218 -10.44 4.50 7.90
C ASP A 218 -9.83 3.87 9.17
N GLY A 219 -8.50 3.89 9.29
CA GLY A 219 -7.78 3.52 10.51
C GLY A 219 -7.06 4.69 11.18
N THR A 220 -6.50 4.43 12.36
CA THR A 220 -5.66 5.40 13.08
C THR A 220 -4.42 4.74 13.65
N MET A 221 -3.38 5.55 13.84
CA MET A 221 -2.14 5.18 14.53
C MET A 221 -1.96 6.08 15.75
N SER A 222 -1.59 5.46 16.87
CA SER A 222 -1.27 6.14 18.11
C SER A 222 -0.11 5.46 18.82
N SER A 223 0.54 6.19 19.72
CA SER A 223 1.63 5.67 20.55
C SER A 223 1.39 5.99 22.02
N PHE A 224 1.91 5.13 22.88
CA PHE A 224 1.81 5.26 24.34
C PHE A 224 3.16 5.00 24.99
N PRO A 225 3.48 5.74 26.07
CA PRO A 225 4.70 5.50 26.82
C PRO A 225 4.73 4.15 27.55
N SER A 226 3.57 3.53 27.80
CA SER A 226 3.50 2.19 28.37
C SER A 226 2.44 1.30 27.70
N PRO A 227 2.64 -0.03 27.70
CA PRO A 227 1.66 -0.99 27.20
C PRO A 227 0.35 -0.96 27.99
N GLU A 228 0.42 -0.70 29.30
CA GLU A 228 -0.77 -0.57 30.14
C GLU A 228 -1.67 0.59 29.66
N GLN A 229 -1.09 1.76 29.39
CA GLN A 229 -1.85 2.91 28.89
C GLN A 229 -2.48 2.63 27.53
N GLY A 230 -1.76 1.97 26.62
CA GLY A 230 -2.30 1.54 25.33
C GLY A 230 -3.48 0.60 25.48
N LEU A 231 -3.39 -0.38 26.39
CA LEU A 231 -4.48 -1.31 26.68
C LEU A 231 -5.71 -0.62 27.30
N ARG A 232 -5.50 0.31 28.23
CA ARG A 232 -6.59 1.12 28.81
C ARG A 232 -7.26 2.01 27.77
N ALA A 233 -6.49 2.57 26.84
CA ALA A 233 -7.02 3.37 25.74
C ALA A 233 -7.82 2.49 24.77
N ALA A 234 -7.28 1.34 24.34
CA ALA A 234 -7.98 0.39 23.47
C ALA A 234 -9.32 -0.06 24.08
N GLN A 235 -9.31 -0.37 25.38
CA GLN A 235 -10.51 -0.67 26.13
C GLN A 235 -11.52 0.50 26.05
N ALA A 236 -11.11 1.72 26.41
CA ALA A 236 -12.00 2.88 26.35
C ALA A 236 -12.53 3.18 24.94
N ILE A 237 -11.71 2.99 23.90
CA ILE A 237 -12.09 3.18 22.50
C ILE A 237 -13.24 2.26 22.10
N LEU A 238 -13.16 0.96 22.41
CA LEU A 238 -14.27 0.04 22.09
C LEU A 238 -15.59 0.47 22.78
N ARG A 239 -15.52 1.14 23.93
CA ARG A 239 -16.68 1.42 24.82
C ARG A 239 -17.42 2.60 24.23
N ALA A 240 -16.64 3.62 23.89
CA ALA A 240 -17.12 4.77 23.16
C ALA A 240 -17.65 4.39 21.78
N THR A 241 -17.04 3.41 21.12
CA THR A 241 -17.50 2.93 19.80
C THR A 241 -18.84 2.22 19.91
N GLU A 242 -18.99 1.27 20.86
CA GLU A 242 -20.23 0.53 21.10
C GLU A 242 -21.36 1.43 21.63
N ALA A 243 -21.03 2.44 22.43
CA ALA A 243 -22.00 3.38 22.99
C ALA A 243 -22.33 4.56 22.05
N SER A 244 -21.73 4.66 20.86
CA SER A 244 -21.99 5.77 19.95
C SER A 244 -23.40 5.66 19.35
N ASP A 245 -24.17 6.75 19.43
CA ASP A 245 -25.49 6.89 18.76
C ASP A 245 -25.39 7.02 17.21
N GLY A 246 -24.22 6.71 16.65
CA GLY A 246 -23.89 6.89 15.24
C GLY A 246 -24.12 5.60 14.42
N PRO A 247 -23.57 5.52 13.20
CA PRO A 247 -23.56 4.25 12.48
C PRO A 247 -22.85 3.18 13.31
N ALA A 248 -23.32 1.93 13.20
CA ALA A 248 -22.72 0.79 13.88
C ALA A 248 -21.32 0.50 13.30
N ILE A 249 -20.32 1.18 13.86
CA ILE A 249 -18.90 1.01 13.54
C ILE A 249 -18.36 -0.11 14.43
N ALA A 250 -17.68 -1.08 13.83
CA ALA A 250 -16.85 -2.03 14.57
C ALA A 250 -15.39 -1.73 14.27
N LEU A 251 -14.54 -1.82 15.28
CA LEU A 251 -13.10 -1.60 15.15
C LEU A 251 -12.34 -2.91 15.27
N ARG A 252 -11.21 -2.99 14.56
CA ARG A 252 -10.10 -3.89 14.87
C ARG A 252 -9.03 -3.10 15.58
N ILE A 253 -8.52 -3.60 16.70
CA ILE A 253 -7.45 -2.93 17.43
C ILE A 253 -6.25 -3.86 17.59
N GLY A 254 -5.05 -3.37 17.26
CA GLY A 254 -3.80 -4.09 17.46
C GLY A 254 -2.77 -3.27 18.20
N ILE A 255 -2.08 -3.88 19.17
CA ILE A 255 -1.02 -3.23 19.94
C ILE A 255 0.26 -4.07 19.93
N HIS A 256 1.38 -3.41 19.64
CA HIS A 256 2.71 -3.98 19.84
C HIS A 256 3.62 -3.01 20.59
N THR A 257 4.45 -3.55 21.47
CA THR A 257 5.39 -2.83 22.31
C THR A 257 6.79 -3.31 22.00
N GLY A 258 7.69 -2.38 21.73
CA GLY A 258 9.07 -2.69 21.39
C GLY A 258 9.98 -1.50 21.60
N GLU A 259 11.28 -1.76 21.48
CA GLU A 259 12.31 -0.73 21.55
C GLU A 259 12.20 0.20 20.33
N VAL A 260 12.25 1.48 20.63
CA VAL A 260 12.26 2.60 19.70
C VAL A 260 13.58 3.32 19.90
N ILE A 261 14.38 3.30 18.86
CA ILE A 261 15.56 4.17 18.75
C ILE A 261 15.12 5.27 17.79
N GLN A 262 15.44 6.55 17.98
CA GLN A 262 15.25 7.60 16.96
C GLN A 262 16.59 7.96 16.29
N THR A 263 16.70 7.80 14.96
CA THR A 263 17.80 8.33 14.15
C THR A 263 17.24 9.45 13.30
N ARG A 264 18.15 10.26 12.79
CA ARG A 264 17.85 11.40 11.91
C ARG A 264 17.04 11.03 10.66
N GLU A 265 16.87 9.75 10.29
CA GLU A 265 16.13 9.40 9.06
C GLU A 265 15.07 8.29 9.16
N ASP A 266 15.15 7.21 9.95
CA ASP A 266 14.05 6.22 9.90
C ASP A 266 14.10 5.11 10.95
N PHE A 267 13.28 5.20 11.99
CA PHE A 267 13.56 4.39 13.19
C PHE A 267 12.32 4.00 14.01
N PHE A 268 11.17 4.04 13.35
CA PHE A 268 9.90 3.45 13.83
C PHE A 268 9.53 2.13 13.13
N GLY A 269 10.25 1.75 12.06
CA GLY A 269 9.82 0.75 11.08
C GLY A 269 9.36 -0.59 11.66
N THR A 270 10.18 -1.28 12.44
CA THR A 270 9.87 -2.66 12.88
C THR A 270 8.72 -2.73 13.88
N VAL A 271 8.70 -1.85 14.90
CA VAL A 271 7.64 -1.83 15.93
C VAL A 271 6.30 -1.43 15.29
N VAL A 272 6.30 -0.43 14.40
CA VAL A 272 5.10 0.01 13.67
C VAL A 272 4.59 -1.08 12.75
N ASN A 273 5.48 -1.66 11.94
CA ASN A 273 5.10 -2.70 10.99
C ASN A 273 4.51 -3.90 11.74
N LYS A 274 5.09 -4.29 12.88
CA LYS A 274 4.56 -5.38 13.70
C LYS A 274 3.21 -5.00 14.31
N ALA A 275 3.06 -3.81 14.88
CA ALA A 275 1.78 -3.32 15.42
C ALA A 275 0.65 -3.34 14.36
N ALA A 276 0.93 -2.88 13.15
CA ALA A 276 -0.02 -2.90 12.03
C ALA A 276 -0.41 -4.33 11.65
N ARG A 277 0.54 -5.27 11.65
CA ARG A 277 0.25 -6.70 11.39
C ARG A 277 -0.55 -7.34 12.51
N ILE A 278 -0.33 -6.94 13.76
CA ILE A 278 -1.14 -7.36 14.91
C ILE A 278 -2.58 -6.85 14.78
N ALA A 279 -2.80 -5.61 14.36
CA ALA A 279 -4.15 -5.09 14.14
C ALA A 279 -4.88 -5.81 13.01
N ALA A 280 -4.16 -6.15 11.94
CA ALA A 280 -4.73 -6.83 10.77
C ALA A 280 -5.27 -8.24 11.07
N VAL A 281 -4.82 -8.88 12.15
CA VAL A 281 -5.31 -10.22 12.54
C VAL A 281 -6.46 -10.19 13.54
N ALA A 282 -6.85 -9.00 14.01
CA ALA A 282 -7.98 -8.82 14.91
C ALA A 282 -9.32 -9.01 14.19
N ALA A 283 -10.27 -9.67 14.86
CA ALA A 283 -11.65 -9.73 14.44
C ALA A 283 -12.39 -8.39 14.73
N PRO A 284 -13.57 -8.16 14.12
CA PRO A 284 -14.40 -7.00 14.46
C PRO A 284 -14.74 -6.96 15.96
N GLY A 285 -14.50 -5.82 16.59
CA GLY A 285 -14.70 -5.61 18.04
C GLY A 285 -13.59 -6.22 18.91
N GLU A 286 -12.51 -6.73 18.32
CA GLU A 286 -11.44 -7.42 19.04
C GLU A 286 -10.20 -6.53 19.24
N ILE A 287 -9.57 -6.69 20.40
CA ILE A 287 -8.23 -6.18 20.68
C ILE A 287 -7.26 -7.36 20.59
N VAL A 288 -6.22 -7.23 19.78
CA VAL A 288 -5.10 -8.19 19.73
C VAL A 288 -3.82 -7.50 20.17
N ILE A 289 -3.04 -8.17 21.01
CA ILE A 289 -1.71 -7.68 21.40
C ILE A 289 -0.63 -8.71 21.08
N SER A 290 0.57 -8.22 20.81
CA SER A 290 1.76 -9.08 20.72
C SER A 290 2.12 -9.71 22.07
N GLY A 291 2.85 -10.82 22.05
CA GLY A 291 3.45 -11.43 23.24
C GLY A 291 4.34 -10.44 24.01
N ASP A 292 5.10 -9.61 23.29
CA ASP A 292 5.99 -8.59 23.89
C ASP A 292 5.17 -7.55 24.69
N THR A 293 4.07 -7.07 24.12
CA THR A 293 3.11 -6.20 24.84
C THR A 293 2.53 -6.89 26.06
N ARG A 294 2.14 -8.17 25.93
CA ARG A 294 1.56 -8.92 27.04
C ARG A 294 2.54 -9.05 28.20
N ASP A 295 3.78 -9.40 27.91
CA ASP A 295 4.82 -9.62 28.91
C ASP A 295 5.16 -8.31 29.65
N LEU A 296 5.09 -7.17 28.96
CA LEU A 296 5.39 -5.85 29.51
C LEU A 296 4.18 -5.14 30.16
N ALA A 297 2.94 -5.50 29.82
CA ALA A 297 1.72 -4.83 30.27
C ALA A 297 1.37 -5.00 31.75
N GLY A 298 1.99 -5.97 32.45
CA GLY A 298 1.57 -6.34 33.80
C GLY A 298 0.11 -6.83 33.85
N ALA A 299 -0.53 -6.69 35.00
CA ALA A 299 -1.95 -6.98 35.16
C ALA A 299 -2.78 -5.73 34.87
N VAL A 300 -3.68 -5.80 33.88
CA VAL A 300 -4.61 -4.71 33.56
C VAL A 300 -6.01 -5.12 33.99
N GLU A 301 -6.53 -4.45 35.01
CA GLU A 301 -7.84 -4.76 35.58
C GLU A 301 -8.96 -4.54 34.56
N GLY A 302 -9.94 -5.45 34.51
CA GLY A 302 -11.10 -5.34 33.62
C GLY A 302 -10.88 -5.85 32.19
N LEU A 303 -9.67 -6.34 31.87
CA LEU A 303 -9.38 -7.05 30.61
C LEU A 303 -9.24 -8.55 30.85
N ILE A 304 -9.92 -9.34 30.03
CA ILE A 304 -9.77 -10.79 29.96
C ILE A 304 -8.79 -11.07 28.83
N ILE A 305 -7.64 -11.63 29.18
CA ILE A 305 -6.60 -11.97 28.22
C ILE A 305 -6.68 -13.46 27.96
N HIS A 306 -6.99 -13.83 26.72
CA HIS A 306 -7.06 -15.22 26.31
C HIS A 306 -5.67 -15.87 26.23
N PRO A 307 -5.59 -17.21 26.28
CA PRO A 307 -4.36 -17.95 26.05
C PRO A 307 -3.67 -17.51 24.75
N PRO A 308 -2.32 -17.55 24.71
CA PRO A 308 -1.58 -17.17 23.51
C PRO A 308 -1.91 -18.06 22.32
N ALA A 309 -1.84 -17.48 21.12
CA ALA A 309 -1.79 -18.19 19.86
C ALA A 309 -0.53 -17.80 19.10
N ASP A 310 0.09 -18.76 18.41
CA ASP A 310 1.24 -18.54 17.55
C ASP A 310 0.76 -18.38 16.10
N ILE A 311 1.13 -17.27 15.47
CA ILE A 311 0.70 -16.93 14.11
C ILE A 311 1.88 -16.48 13.23
N SER A 312 1.80 -16.73 11.93
CA SER A 312 2.73 -16.12 10.96
C SER A 312 2.29 -14.69 10.65
N LEU A 313 3.22 -13.74 10.75
CA LEU A 313 2.97 -12.34 10.39
C LEU A 313 3.68 -12.02 9.07
N LYS A 314 2.93 -11.52 8.08
CA LYS A 314 3.51 -11.18 6.77
C LYS A 314 4.65 -10.15 6.93
N GLY A 315 5.84 -10.52 6.45
CA GLY A 315 7.05 -9.69 6.50
C GLY A 315 7.89 -9.87 7.76
N PHE A 316 7.57 -10.86 8.61
CA PHE A 316 8.36 -11.24 9.76
C PHE A 316 8.64 -12.75 9.72
N ASP A 317 9.86 -13.13 10.11
CA ASP A 317 10.28 -14.53 10.13
C ASP A 317 9.73 -15.27 11.35
N GLY A 318 9.30 -16.52 11.13
CA GLY A 318 8.86 -17.43 12.17
C GLY A 318 7.42 -17.24 12.62
N LEU A 319 7.12 -17.79 13.80
CA LEU A 319 5.83 -17.67 14.46
C LEU A 319 5.92 -16.59 15.55
N HIS A 320 4.85 -15.81 15.66
CA HIS A 320 4.72 -14.75 16.64
C HIS A 320 3.55 -15.02 17.56
N ARG A 321 3.85 -14.98 18.86
CA ARG A 321 2.85 -15.08 19.92
C ARG A 321 1.97 -13.83 19.93
N VAL A 322 0.66 -14.04 19.95
CA VAL A 322 -0.36 -13.01 20.12
C VAL A 322 -1.38 -13.41 21.16
N HIS A 323 -2.00 -12.41 21.79
CA HIS A 323 -3.10 -12.60 22.73
C HIS A 323 -4.30 -11.82 22.25
N ARG A 324 -5.47 -12.48 22.31
CA ARG A 324 -6.76 -11.84 22.10
C ARG A 324 -7.30 -11.34 23.43
N LEU A 325 -7.87 -10.16 23.40
CA LEU A 325 -8.42 -9.51 24.58
C LEU A 325 -9.91 -9.35 24.41
N GLU A 326 -10.62 -9.84 25.41
CA GLU A 326 -11.99 -9.48 25.69
C GLU A 326 -12.02 -8.54 26.87
N TRP A 327 -13.15 -7.88 27.02
CA TRP A 327 -13.37 -6.98 28.12
C TRP A 327 -14.75 -7.21 28.69
N LYS A 328 -14.87 -7.06 30.01
CA LYS A 328 -16.16 -7.20 30.67
C LYS A 328 -16.97 -5.93 30.44
N ALA A 329 -18.20 -6.08 29.94
CA ALA A 329 -19.19 -5.02 29.90
C ALA A 329 -19.33 -4.36 31.28
#